data_AF-A0A972CF30-F1
#
_entry.id   AF-A0A972CF30-F1
#
_cell.length_a   1.000
_cell.length_b   1.000
_cell.length_c   1.000
_cell.angle_alpha   90.00
_cell.angle_beta   90.00
_cell.angle_gamma   90.00
#
_symmetry.space_group_name_H-M   'P 1'
#
loop_
_entity.id
_entity.type
_entity.pdbx_description
1 polymer ?
#
loop_
_entity_poly.entity_id
_entity_poly.type
_entity_poly.pdbx_seq_one_letter_code
_entity_poly.pdbx_strand_id
1 'polypeptide(L)'
;YMDMMDTGADSLREVFAARAEDEVRTQLVLEKIREVEQIEVSDEDIDKEIKEMAETYKQTEEELRKNLSEDDIEYLKNSILITKTVDFLVENAKFV
;
A
#
# COMPACT_ATOMS: atom_id res chain seq x y z
N TYR A 1 -30.59 -20.46 19.28
CA TYR A 1 -29.63 -19.33 19.19
C TYR A 1 -28.22 -19.76 18.76
N MET A 2 -27.81 -21.04 18.90
CA MET A 2 -26.50 -21.53 18.40
C MET A 2 -26.49 -21.83 16.88
N ASP A 3 -27.57 -22.36 16.31
CA ASP A 3 -27.61 -22.73 14.87
C ASP A 3 -27.64 -21.53 13.90
N MET A 4 -28.05 -20.35 14.40
CA MET A 4 -28.09 -19.11 13.62
C MET A 4 -26.70 -18.42 13.54
N MET A 5 -25.80 -18.73 14.49
CA MET A 5 -24.40 -18.32 14.43
C MET A 5 -23.57 -19.27 13.57
N ASP A 6 -23.93 -20.55 13.49
CA ASP A 6 -23.22 -21.56 12.68
C ASP A 6 -23.38 -21.30 11.17
N THR A 7 -24.60 -20.98 10.73
CA THR A 7 -24.86 -20.47 9.36
C THR A 7 -24.17 -19.12 9.08
N GLY A 8 -24.02 -18.29 10.11
CA GLY A 8 -23.25 -17.05 10.03
C GLY A 8 -21.75 -17.29 9.85
N ALA A 9 -21.19 -18.31 10.51
CA ALA A 9 -19.76 -18.62 10.46
C ALA A 9 -19.34 -19.19 9.10
N ASP A 10 -20.11 -20.11 8.52
CA ASP A 10 -19.81 -20.66 7.18
C ASP A 10 -19.98 -19.61 6.08
N SER A 11 -21.05 -18.79 6.15
CA SER A 11 -21.24 -17.69 5.19
C SER A 11 -20.17 -16.60 5.33
N LEU A 12 -19.74 -16.27 6.55
CA LEU A 12 -18.60 -15.40 6.77
C LEU A 12 -17.34 -15.99 6.14
N ARG A 13 -17.10 -17.29 6.31
CA ARG A 13 -15.92 -17.97 5.77
C ARG A 13 -15.87 -17.96 4.25
N GLU A 14 -17.00 -18.17 3.58
CA GLU A 14 -17.09 -18.03 2.11
C GLU A 14 -16.84 -16.60 1.65
N VAL A 15 -17.41 -15.60 2.32
CA VAL A 15 -17.19 -14.18 2.00
C VAL A 15 -15.72 -13.78 2.22
N PHE A 16 -15.12 -14.21 3.33
CA PHE A 16 -13.70 -13.98 3.59
C PHE A 16 -12.80 -14.72 2.60
N ALA A 17 -13.15 -15.95 2.19
CA ALA A 17 -12.40 -16.69 1.20
C ALA A 17 -12.43 -16.02 -0.18
N ALA A 18 -13.61 -15.61 -0.64
CA ALA A 18 -13.74 -14.89 -1.91
C ALA A 18 -13.00 -13.54 -1.88
N ARG A 19 -13.11 -12.80 -0.77
CA ARG A 19 -12.39 -11.54 -0.59
C ARG A 19 -10.87 -11.74 -0.55
N ALA A 20 -10.41 -12.76 0.17
CA ALA A 20 -8.99 -13.08 0.25
C ALA A 20 -8.43 -13.52 -1.11
N GLU A 21 -9.21 -14.24 -1.92
CA GLU A 21 -8.81 -14.62 -3.28
C GLU A 21 -8.59 -13.37 -4.16
N ASP A 22 -9.53 -12.43 -4.15
CA ASP A 22 -9.41 -11.19 -4.92
C ASP A 22 -8.26 -10.30 -4.40
N GLU A 23 -8.08 -10.22 -3.08
CA GLU A 23 -6.97 -9.48 -2.46
C GLU A 23 -5.62 -10.09 -2.85
N VAL A 24 -5.46 -11.42 -2.75
CA VAL A 24 -4.21 -12.11 -3.15
C VAL A 24 -3.96 -11.98 -4.64
N ARG A 25 -5.00 -12.11 -5.48
CA ARG A 25 -4.87 -11.92 -6.93
C ARG A 25 -4.41 -10.51 -7.26
N THR A 26 -4.99 -9.51 -6.61
CA THR A 26 -4.61 -8.11 -6.79
C THR A 26 -3.17 -7.88 -6.34
N GLN A 27 -2.76 -8.42 -5.18
CA GLN A 27 -1.38 -8.37 -4.71
C GLN A 27 -0.41 -8.99 -5.72
N LEU A 28 -0.70 -10.19 -6.22
CA LEU A 28 0.15 -10.87 -7.21
C LEU A 28 0.27 -10.08 -8.52
N VAL A 29 -0.81 -9.46 -8.98
CA VAL A 29 -0.78 -8.61 -10.18
C VAL A 29 0.06 -7.35 -9.93
N LEU A 30 -0.12 -6.69 -8.79
CA LEU A 30 0.68 -5.53 -8.41
C LEU A 30 2.17 -5.87 -8.26
N GLU A 31 2.50 -6.98 -7.60
CA GLU A 31 3.88 -7.49 -7.51
C GLU A 31 4.47 -7.75 -8.89
N LYS A 32 3.71 -8.39 -9.78
CA LYS A 32 4.19 -8.67 -11.14
C LYS A 32 4.43 -7.40 -11.94
N ILE A 33 3.55 -6.41 -11.84
CA ILE A 33 3.72 -5.11 -12.50
C ILE A 33 4.94 -4.39 -11.94
N ARG A 34 5.11 -4.38 -10.61
CA ARG A 34 6.30 -3.82 -9.96
C ARG A 34 7.59 -4.45 -10.46
N GLU A 35 7.64 -5.78 -10.56
CA GLU A 35 8.81 -6.51 -11.08
C GLU A 35 9.10 -6.20 -12.55
N VAL A 36 8.05 -6.19 -13.40
CA VAL A 36 8.19 -6.00 -14.85
C VAL A 36 8.64 -4.58 -15.17
N GLU A 37 8.07 -3.59 -14.48
CA GLU A 37 8.34 -2.18 -14.71
C GLU A 37 9.47 -1.62 -13.85
N GLN A 38 10.05 -2.44 -12.96
CA GLN A 38 11.11 -2.06 -12.03
C GLN A 38 10.77 -0.79 -11.24
N ILE A 39 9.54 -0.74 -10.70
CA ILE A 39 9.10 0.38 -9.88
C ILE A 39 9.86 0.28 -8.55
N GLU A 40 10.90 1.11 -8.44
CA GLU A 40 11.71 1.26 -7.24
C GLU A 40 11.47 2.65 -6.63
N VAL A 41 11.51 2.70 -5.31
CA VAL A 41 11.51 3.96 -4.56
C VAL A 41 12.96 4.40 -4.45
N SER A 42 13.26 5.56 -5.03
CA SER A 42 14.57 6.17 -4.90
C SER A 42 14.67 6.96 -3.58
N ASP A 43 15.90 7.19 -3.11
CA ASP A 43 16.12 8.02 -1.92
C ASP A 43 15.59 9.45 -2.11
N GLU A 44 15.57 9.97 -3.34
CA GLU A 44 14.96 11.28 -3.65
C GLU A 44 13.45 11.31 -3.42
N ASP A 45 12.73 10.22 -3.72
CA ASP A 45 11.29 10.14 -3.49
C ASP A 45 10.98 10.14 -1.98
N ILE A 46 11.81 9.44 -1.19
CA ILE A 46 11.71 9.40 0.27
C ILE A 46 11.96 10.78 0.86
N ASP A 47 13.01 11.46 0.38
CA ASP A 47 13.34 12.80 0.84
C ASP A 47 12.21 13.79 0.53
N LYS A 48 11.58 13.68 -0.63
CA LYS A 48 10.42 14.51 -1.00
C LYS A 48 9.22 14.25 -0.09
N GLU A 49 8.90 12.98 0.17
CA GLU A 49 7.78 12.61 1.03
C GLU A 49 8.01 13.02 2.50
N ILE A 50 9.24 12.83 3.01
CA ILE A 50 9.67 13.32 4.34
C ILE A 50 9.49 14.83 4.44
N LYS A 51 9.81 15.57 3.37
CA LYS A 51 9.63 17.02 3.32
C LYS A 51 8.15 17.42 3.32
N GLU A 52 7.31 16.77 2.51
CA GLU A 52 5.85 17.02 2.52
C GLU A 52 5.21 16.69 3.87
N MET A 53 5.66 15.59 4.52
CA MET A 53 5.27 15.27 5.88
C MET A 53 5.75 16.33 6.87
N ALA A 54 7.01 16.77 6.80
CA ALA A 54 7.54 17.81 7.68
C ALA A 54 6.73 19.12 7.56
N GLU A 55 6.36 19.52 6.34
CA GLU A 55 5.48 20.66 6.09
C GLU A 55 4.09 20.47 6.69
N THR A 56 3.49 19.28 6.54
CA THR A 56 2.17 18.93 7.05
C THR A 56 2.11 18.90 8.58
N TYR A 57 3.10 18.25 9.20
CA TYR A 57 3.21 18.13 10.66
C TYR A 57 3.80 19.39 11.31
N LYS A 58 4.22 20.38 10.52
CA LYS A 58 4.92 21.60 10.97
C LYS A 58 6.14 21.30 11.86
N GLN A 59 6.84 20.22 11.54
CA GLN A 59 8.06 19.82 12.21
C GLN A 59 9.25 20.01 11.26
N THR A 60 10.47 20.02 11.81
CA THR A 60 11.66 20.03 10.96
C THR A 60 11.92 18.65 10.38
N GLU A 61 12.42 18.56 9.14
CA GLU A 61 12.81 17.28 8.50
C GLU A 61 13.77 16.48 9.40
N GLU A 62 14.63 17.17 10.15
CA GLU A 62 15.58 16.60 11.07
C GLU A 62 14.90 15.93 12.27
N GLU A 63 13.89 16.58 12.87
CA GLU A 63 13.06 15.97 13.92
C GLU A 63 12.21 14.83 13.36
N LEU A 64 11.66 14.97 12.16
CA LEU A 64 10.87 13.90 11.54
C LEU A 64 11.74 12.66 11.31
N ARG A 65 12.92 12.80 10.67
CA ARG A 65 13.88 11.69 10.48
C ARG A 65 14.36 11.07 11.78
N LYS A 66 14.45 11.84 12.85
CA LYS A 66 14.87 11.34 14.16
C LYS A 66 13.74 10.59 14.88
N ASN A 67 12.50 10.89 14.55
CA ASN A 67 11.31 10.20 15.04
C ASN A 67 10.89 9.03 14.15
N LEU A 68 11.28 9.04 12.87
CA LEU A 68 11.05 7.94 11.93
C LEU A 68 11.96 6.77 12.29
N SER A 69 11.34 5.66 12.66
CA SER A 69 11.99 4.37 12.89
C SER A 69 12.27 3.68 11.54
N GLU A 70 13.08 2.62 11.53
CA GLU A 70 13.26 1.79 10.31
C GLU A 70 11.92 1.30 9.75
N ASP A 71 11.00 0.91 10.64
CA ASP A 71 9.62 0.53 10.28
C ASP A 71 8.89 1.68 9.57
N ASP A 72 8.99 2.92 10.06
CA ASP A 72 8.31 4.06 9.46
C ASP A 72 8.88 4.40 8.08
N ILE A 73 10.20 4.27 7.90
CA ILE A 73 10.85 4.42 6.60
C ILE A 73 10.38 3.34 5.63
N GLU A 74 10.22 2.10 6.10
CA GLU A 74 9.68 1.00 5.30
C GLU A 74 8.21 1.23 4.91
N TYR A 75 7.39 1.74 5.83
CA TYR A 75 6.01 2.15 5.52
C TYR A 75 5.99 3.29 4.49
N LEU A 76 6.87 4.28 4.62
CA LEU A 76 6.97 5.39 3.69
C LEU A 76 7.34 4.89 2.29
N LYS A 77 8.37 4.03 2.20
CA LYS A 77 8.76 3.37 0.96
C LYS A 77 7.58 2.61 0.37
N ASN A 78 6.87 1.80 1.13
CA ASN A 78 5.71 1.06 0.64
C ASN A 78 4.59 1.99 0.14
N SER A 79 4.31 3.09 0.84
CA SER A 79 3.30 4.07 0.41
C SER A 79 3.68 4.72 -0.91
N ILE A 80 4.92 5.23 -1.04
CA ILE A 80 5.44 5.84 -2.27
C ILE A 80 5.40 4.83 -3.42
N LEU A 81 5.80 3.59 -3.15
CA LEU A 81 5.80 2.50 -4.11
C LEU A 81 4.38 2.20 -4.62
N ILE A 82 3.40 2.14 -3.72
CA ILE A 82 1.99 1.94 -4.08
C ILE A 82 1.50 3.12 -4.92
N THR A 83 1.74 4.36 -4.50
CA THR A 83 1.35 5.55 -5.28
C THR A 83 1.95 5.52 -6.67
N LYS A 84 3.25 5.23 -6.81
CA LYS A 84 3.90 5.11 -8.13
C LYS A 84 3.32 3.97 -8.98
N THR A 85 3.02 2.84 -8.36
CA THR A 85 2.41 1.70 -9.06
C THR A 85 1.00 2.04 -9.54
N VAL A 86 0.23 2.77 -8.74
CA VAL A 86 -1.11 3.26 -9.09
C VAL A 86 -1.03 4.32 -10.18
N ASP A 87 -0.13 5.30 -10.07
CA ASP A 87 0.07 6.32 -11.09
C ASP A 87 0.47 5.70 -12.43
N PHE A 88 1.40 4.74 -12.41
CA PHE A 88 1.77 3.98 -13.60
C PHE A 88 0.58 3.23 -14.20
N LEU A 89 -0.22 2.57 -13.36
CA LEU A 89 -1.45 1.88 -13.78
C LEU A 89 -2.44 2.86 -14.41
N VAL A 90 -2.62 4.05 -13.84
CA VAL A 90 -3.53 5.10 -14.34
C VAL A 90 -3.02 5.67 -15.66
N GLU A 91 -1.72 5.95 -15.80
CA GLU A 91 -1.11 6.43 -17.05
C GLU A 91 -1.21 5.42 -18.19
N ASN A 92 -1.06 4.13 -17.88
CA ASN A 92 -1.17 3.05 -18.85
C ASN A 92 -2.62 2.56 -19.05
N ALA A 93 -3.53 2.88 -18.13
CA ALA A 93 -4.94 2.57 -18.28
C ALA A 93 -5.54 3.46 -19.37
N LYS A 94 -5.94 2.83 -20.47
CA LYS A 94 -6.85 3.48 -21.42
C LYS A 94 -8.20 3.64 -20.75
N PHE A 95 -8.47 4.83 -20.22
CA PHE A 95 -9.82 5.24 -19.87
C PHE A 95 -10.65 5.23 -21.18
N VAL A 96 -11.56 4.27 -21.28
CA VAL A 96 -12.59 4.19 -22.34
C VAL A 96 -13.83 4.90 -21.86
#